data_AF-A0A3R7NIU8-F1
#
_entry.id   AF-A0A3R7NIU8-F1
#
_cell.length_a   1.000
_cell.length_b   1.000
_cell.length_c   1.000
_cell.angle_alpha   90.00
_cell.angle_beta   90.00
_cell.angle_gamma   90.00
#
_symmetry.space_group_name_H-M   'P 1'
#
loop_
_entity.id
_entity.type
_entity.pdbx_description
1 polymer ?
#
loop_
_entity_poly.entity_id
_entity_poly.type
_entity_poly.pdbx_seq_one_letter_code
_entity_poly.pdbx_strand_id
1 'polypeptide(L)'
;MECCVHSPCGRYLVRYKTDTESMRIDVVPKASTFEPSPEVHYVAVLRESHVLEITTAAGVRKEFAGFADMTYNALIGRSPSVKFFVETCEEMKSRITAEVAQRGCVASDSLIDDSDTSQLSDTSRMQRFFTLDYDVDFTRAVFPVPLLQMATAEGNAAADSRRLSSVVSADPRQQPQCAALRHNGAKTRAEADDANKAQLARLQTENEKLRRENEALARLSREKMLEMQRLCEDFQQRVDGACELERLKKKLSGLRARLRQAEAERDEAHAAFARLKQRALVCGEKVKRRSRFDTPSPVPRRSSSRRLGDSPAPRGRTGGRQGGRSATELRLRSLSHARGGGATLTKKRLWGDGGSSRCSSAFGSQCSSRNSCERLYRTPTASSRMHQRESPVHVPRRAVFR
;
A
#
# COMPACT_ATOMS: atom_id res chain seq x y z
N MET A 1 -0.71 -28.24 17.01
CA MET A 1 0.39 -28.01 16.04
C MET A 1 1.59 -27.50 16.80
N GLU A 2 2.80 -27.88 16.42
CA GLU A 2 4.04 -27.42 17.07
C GLU A 2 5.08 -27.03 16.03
N CYS A 3 5.78 -25.91 16.24
CA CYS A 3 6.87 -25.47 15.37
C CYS A 3 8.01 -24.81 16.14
N CYS A 4 9.20 -24.85 15.55
CA CYS A 4 10.38 -24.18 16.10
C CYS A 4 10.61 -22.85 15.38
N VAL A 5 10.82 -21.79 16.14
CA VAL A 5 10.96 -20.43 15.61
C VAL A 5 12.23 -19.79 16.09
N HIS A 6 12.86 -19.06 15.17
CA HIS A 6 14.02 -18.23 15.44
C HIS A 6 13.54 -16.79 15.48
N SER A 7 13.47 -16.22 16.68
CA SER A 7 13.11 -14.82 16.91
C SER A 7 14.35 -14.02 17.36
N PRO A 8 14.31 -12.68 17.36
CA PRO A 8 15.44 -11.85 17.80
C PRO A 8 15.98 -12.22 19.18
N CYS A 9 15.10 -12.52 20.14
CA CYS A 9 15.46 -12.89 21.51
C CYS A 9 15.84 -14.37 21.71
N GLY A 10 15.84 -15.20 20.66
CA GLY A 10 16.28 -16.59 20.75
C GLY A 10 15.40 -17.60 20.01
N ARG A 11 15.57 -18.87 20.38
CA ARG A 11 14.86 -19.99 19.77
C ARG A 11 13.69 -20.41 20.66
N TYR A 12 12.52 -20.57 20.06
CA TYR A 12 11.30 -20.94 20.78
C TYR A 12 10.66 -22.18 20.16
N LEU A 13 10.06 -23.00 21.00
CA LEU A 13 9.06 -23.99 20.59
C LEU A 13 7.68 -23.36 20.80
N VAL A 14 6.93 -23.19 19.73
CA VAL A 14 5.56 -22.65 19.76
C VAL A 14 4.60 -23.81 19.57
N ARG A 15 3.65 -23.95 20.50
CA ARG A 15 2.56 -24.92 20.44
C ARG A 15 1.26 -24.15 20.27
N TYR A 16 0.49 -24.60 19.30
CA TYR A 16 -0.78 -23.98 18.92
C TYR A 16 -1.90 -24.98 19.03
N LYS A 17 -2.97 -24.58 19.72
CA LYS A 17 -4.23 -25.31 19.82
C LYS A 17 -5.38 -24.34 19.62
N THR A 18 -6.41 -24.78 18.91
CA THR A 18 -7.62 -24.00 18.72
C THR A 18 -8.81 -24.90 18.94
N ASP A 19 -9.77 -24.40 19.71
CA ASP A 19 -11.07 -24.99 19.93
C ASP A 19 -12.13 -24.03 19.34
N THR A 20 -13.42 -24.36 19.49
CA THR A 20 -14.52 -23.52 18.97
C THR A 20 -14.63 -22.17 19.67
N GLU A 21 -14.20 -22.08 20.93
CA GLU A 21 -14.39 -20.88 21.77
C GLU A 21 -13.08 -20.14 22.10
N SER A 22 -11.93 -20.79 21.92
CA SER A 22 -10.65 -20.20 22.30
C SER A 22 -9.47 -20.74 21.50
N MET A 23 -8.44 -19.92 21.42
CA MET A 23 -7.17 -20.24 20.78
C MET A 23 -6.05 -20.09 21.81
N ARG A 24 -5.22 -21.11 21.93
CA ARG A 24 -4.13 -21.19 22.90
C ARG A 24 -2.78 -21.26 22.19
N ILE A 25 -1.88 -20.38 22.60
CA ILE A 25 -0.49 -20.29 22.13
C ILE A 25 0.40 -20.52 23.36
N ASP A 26 1.11 -21.64 23.38
CA ASP A 26 2.14 -21.92 24.39
C ASP A 26 3.52 -21.73 23.74
N VAL A 27 4.38 -20.94 24.38
CA VAL A 27 5.72 -20.61 23.90
C VAL A 27 6.74 -21.01 24.96
N VAL A 28 7.63 -21.91 24.59
CA VAL A 28 8.69 -22.41 25.47
C VAL A 28 10.04 -22.03 24.89
N PRO A 29 10.91 -21.30 25.61
CA PRO A 29 12.28 -21.07 25.19
C PRO A 29 13.00 -22.40 25.00
N LYS A 30 13.62 -22.61 23.84
CA LYS A 30 14.52 -23.74 23.66
C LYS A 30 15.85 -23.37 24.30
N ALA A 31 16.23 -24.08 25.35
CA ALA A 31 17.52 -23.92 25.99
C ALA A 31 18.65 -24.05 24.94
N SER A 32 19.56 -23.08 24.94
CA SER A 32 20.86 -23.21 24.29
C SER A 32 21.67 -24.24 25.07
N THR A 33 22.56 -24.99 24.41
CA THR A 33 23.45 -25.98 25.04
C THR A 33 24.37 -25.40 26.13
N PHE A 34 24.38 -24.09 26.34
CA PHE A 34 25.28 -23.37 27.25
C PHE A 34 24.59 -22.64 28.42
N GLU A 35 23.26 -22.62 28.51
CA GLU A 35 22.56 -22.01 29.66
C GLU A 35 21.51 -22.96 30.25
N PRO A 36 21.37 -23.00 31.60
CA PRO A 36 20.32 -23.79 32.24
C PRO A 36 18.95 -23.32 31.75
N SER A 37 18.14 -24.29 31.34
CA SER A 37 16.75 -24.15 30.91
C SER A 37 16.01 -23.15 31.80
N PRO A 38 15.60 -21.97 31.28
CA PRO A 38 14.64 -21.16 32.01
C PRO A 38 13.36 -21.98 32.11
N GLU A 39 12.97 -22.32 33.34
CA GLU A 39 11.73 -23.04 33.69
C GLU A 39 10.48 -22.15 33.48
N VAL A 40 10.55 -21.33 32.43
CA VAL A 40 9.66 -20.23 32.13
C VAL A 40 8.89 -20.61 30.89
N HIS A 41 7.58 -20.77 31.05
CA HIS A 41 6.67 -21.00 29.94
C HIS A 41 5.79 -19.76 29.76
N TYR A 42 5.56 -19.39 28.51
CA TYR A 42 4.75 -18.24 28.15
C TYR A 42 3.46 -18.71 27.50
N VAL A 43 2.31 -18.21 27.94
CA VAL A 43 1.01 -18.67 27.46
C VAL A 43 0.11 -17.50 27.11
N ALA A 44 -0.59 -17.60 25.99
CA ALA A 44 -1.74 -16.77 25.67
C ALA A 44 -2.97 -17.63 25.40
N VAL A 45 -4.12 -17.20 25.94
CA VAL A 45 -5.43 -17.77 25.65
C VAL A 45 -6.33 -16.64 25.13
N LEU A 46 -6.71 -16.73 23.86
CA LEU A 46 -7.49 -15.73 23.16
C LEU A 46 -8.90 -16.25 22.92
N ARG A 47 -9.89 -15.43 23.28
CA ARG A 47 -11.30 -15.61 22.90
C ARG A 47 -11.64 -14.66 21.75
N GLU A 48 -12.83 -14.82 21.20
CA GLU A 48 -13.33 -13.95 20.13
C GLU A 48 -13.25 -12.46 20.48
N SER A 49 -13.61 -12.08 21.71
CA SER A 49 -13.52 -10.68 22.18
C SER A 49 -12.09 -10.13 22.12
N HIS A 50 -11.10 -10.92 22.55
CA HIS A 50 -9.69 -10.51 22.55
C HIS A 50 -9.18 -10.34 21.12
N VAL A 51 -9.53 -11.26 20.21
CA VAL A 51 -9.14 -11.17 18.80
C VAL A 51 -9.77 -9.93 18.14
N LEU A 52 -11.05 -9.69 18.41
CA LEU A 52 -11.75 -8.54 17.86
C LEU A 52 -11.12 -7.23 18.34
N GLU A 53 -10.77 -7.14 19.61
CA GLU A 53 -10.10 -5.97 20.19
C GLU A 53 -8.73 -5.73 19.56
N ILE A 54 -7.85 -6.74 19.54
CA ILE A 54 -6.49 -6.63 18.99
C ILE A 54 -6.52 -6.23 17.51
N THR A 55 -7.38 -6.89 16.72
CA THR A 55 -7.43 -6.68 15.27
C THR A 55 -8.07 -5.34 14.91
N THR A 56 -9.06 -4.89 15.66
CA THR A 56 -9.66 -3.56 15.51
C THR A 56 -8.69 -2.46 15.91
N ALA A 57 -7.95 -2.63 17.01
CA ALA A 57 -6.93 -1.67 17.46
C ALA A 57 -5.80 -1.50 16.42
N ALA A 58 -5.46 -2.58 15.70
CA ALA A 58 -4.51 -2.54 14.59
C ALA A 58 -5.10 -1.99 13.26
N GLY A 59 -6.37 -1.56 13.25
CA GLY A 59 -7.04 -0.99 12.08
C GLY A 59 -7.51 -2.01 11.04
N VAL A 60 -7.34 -3.31 11.29
CA VAL A 60 -7.70 -4.39 10.37
C VAL A 60 -8.52 -5.44 11.10
N ARG A 61 -9.82 -5.20 11.21
CA ARG A 61 -10.77 -6.10 11.90
C ARG A 61 -10.76 -7.50 11.28
N LYS A 62 -10.58 -8.53 12.10
CA LYS A 62 -10.71 -9.94 11.71
C LYS A 62 -11.67 -10.67 12.66
N GLU A 63 -12.39 -11.63 12.10
CA GLU A 63 -13.18 -12.58 12.88
C GLU A 63 -12.28 -13.63 13.52
N PHE A 64 -12.74 -14.25 14.61
CA PHE A 64 -11.96 -15.23 15.37
C PHE A 64 -11.46 -16.40 14.49
N ALA A 65 -12.35 -17.01 13.71
CA ALA A 65 -12.00 -18.12 12.82
C ALA A 65 -10.94 -17.71 11.79
N GLY A 66 -11.11 -16.52 11.18
CA GLY A 66 -10.14 -16.00 10.21
C GLY A 66 -8.78 -15.71 10.84
N PHE A 67 -8.73 -15.19 12.07
CA PHE A 67 -7.49 -14.95 12.79
C PHE A 67 -6.81 -16.27 13.22
N ALA A 68 -7.59 -17.26 13.64
CA ALA A 68 -7.09 -18.59 13.99
C ALA A 68 -6.47 -19.29 12.78
N ASP A 69 -7.16 -19.30 11.64
CA ASP A 69 -6.65 -19.85 10.39
C ASP A 69 -5.39 -19.12 9.91
N MET A 70 -5.39 -17.79 10.02
CA MET A 70 -4.24 -16.96 9.68
C MET A 70 -3.02 -17.32 10.54
N THR A 71 -3.23 -17.46 11.86
CA THR A 71 -2.19 -17.87 12.82
C THR A 71 -1.66 -19.26 12.48
N TYR A 72 -2.55 -20.23 12.28
CA TYR A 72 -2.17 -21.60 11.92
C TYR A 72 -1.35 -21.64 10.63
N ASN A 73 -1.81 -20.96 9.58
CA ASN A 73 -1.13 -20.89 8.29
C ASN A 73 0.24 -20.22 8.37
N ALA A 74 0.41 -19.22 9.23
CA ALA A 74 1.70 -18.61 9.50
C ALA A 74 2.66 -19.60 10.18
N LEU A 75 2.18 -20.32 11.20
CA LEU A 75 2.98 -21.31 11.94
C LEU A 75 3.48 -22.46 11.05
N ILE A 76 2.66 -22.94 10.09
CA ILE A 76 3.08 -23.98 9.13
C ILE A 76 3.85 -23.41 7.91
N GLY A 77 4.07 -22.10 7.84
CA GLY A 77 4.76 -21.44 6.73
C GLY A 77 4.00 -21.49 5.39
N ARG A 78 2.67 -21.65 5.42
CA ARG A 78 1.83 -21.73 4.22
C ARG A 78 1.45 -20.35 3.67
N SER A 79 1.42 -19.33 4.53
CA SER A 79 1.07 -17.96 4.14
C SER A 79 2.33 -17.11 3.97
N PRO A 80 2.65 -16.62 2.76
CA PRO A 80 3.77 -15.69 2.57
C PRO A 80 3.47 -14.28 3.11
N SER A 81 2.19 -13.94 3.25
CA SER A 81 1.70 -12.63 3.67
C SER A 81 1.59 -12.46 5.17
N VAL A 82 1.84 -13.52 5.95
CA VAL A 82 1.72 -13.49 7.40
C VAL A 82 2.96 -14.08 8.00
N LYS A 83 3.71 -13.25 8.74
CA LYS A 83 4.87 -13.67 9.51
C LYS A 83 4.52 -13.59 10.98
N PHE A 84 5.26 -14.29 11.81
CA PHE A 84 5.08 -14.19 13.24
C PHE A 84 6.43 -14.20 13.96
N PHE A 85 6.46 -13.56 15.12
CA PHE A 85 7.65 -13.43 15.96
C PHE A 85 7.27 -13.63 17.43
N VAL A 86 8.26 -13.99 18.23
CA VAL A 86 8.19 -13.93 19.69
C VAL A 86 9.20 -12.88 20.10
N GLU A 87 8.75 -11.75 20.61
CA GLU A 87 9.60 -10.57 20.80
C GLU A 87 9.16 -9.73 22.00
N THR A 88 10.05 -8.88 22.49
CA THR A 88 9.71 -7.84 23.47
C THR A 88 9.11 -6.61 22.78
N CYS A 89 8.54 -5.68 23.55
CA CYS A 89 8.09 -4.39 23.02
C CYS A 89 9.20 -3.63 22.29
N GLU A 90 10.42 -3.63 22.81
CA GLU A 90 11.57 -2.93 22.22
C GLU A 90 11.97 -3.58 20.89
N GLU A 91 12.08 -4.91 20.86
CA GLU A 91 12.42 -5.66 19.65
C GLU A 91 11.39 -5.46 18.53
N MET A 92 10.10 -5.51 18.88
CA MET A 92 9.02 -5.24 17.94
C MET A 92 9.14 -3.84 17.34
N LYS A 93 9.37 -2.83 18.18
CA LYS A 93 9.57 -1.44 17.73
C LYS A 93 10.79 -1.32 16.82
N SER A 94 11.94 -1.84 17.24
CA SER A 94 13.17 -1.81 16.43
C SER A 94 12.99 -2.48 15.08
N ARG A 95 12.29 -3.63 15.02
CA ARG A 95 11.98 -4.33 13.78
C ARG A 95 11.10 -3.51 12.86
N ILE A 96 10.02 -2.93 13.38
CA ILE A 96 9.10 -2.08 12.61
C ILE A 96 9.84 -0.84 12.09
N THR A 97 10.60 -0.14 12.94
CA THR A 97 11.37 1.05 12.56
C THR A 97 12.42 0.74 11.49
N ALA A 98 13.18 -0.35 11.65
CA ALA A 98 14.18 -0.77 10.67
C ALA A 98 13.53 -1.10 9.32
N GLU A 99 12.37 -1.74 9.31
CA GLU A 99 11.66 -2.06 8.08
C GLU A 99 11.03 -0.84 7.41
N VAL A 100 10.48 0.09 8.19
CA VAL A 100 9.99 1.38 7.67
C VAL A 100 11.13 2.16 7.03
N ALA A 101 12.31 2.20 7.66
CA ALA A 101 13.50 2.83 7.09
C ALA A 101 13.94 2.17 5.77
N GLN A 102 13.88 0.83 5.68
CA GLN A 102 14.20 0.10 4.45
C GLN A 102 13.20 0.35 3.32
N ARG A 103 11.89 0.42 3.63
CA ARG A 103 10.85 0.73 2.62
C ARG A 103 10.86 2.20 2.23
N GLY A 104 11.28 3.09 3.12
CA GLY A 104 11.33 4.55 2.97
C GLY A 104 12.57 5.10 2.26
N CYS A 105 13.24 4.33 1.40
CA CYS A 105 14.49 4.73 0.72
C CYS A 105 14.39 5.94 -0.24
N VAL A 106 13.36 6.78 -0.12
CA VAL A 106 13.32 8.15 -0.64
C VAL A 106 12.65 9.05 0.40
N ALA A 107 13.48 9.88 1.05
CA ALA A 107 13.14 11.08 1.81
C ALA A 107 13.09 10.97 3.36
N SER A 108 14.07 11.70 3.93
CA SER A 108 14.01 12.50 5.16
C SER A 108 14.33 11.79 6.47
N ASP A 109 15.51 12.13 7.01
CA ASP A 109 15.86 12.12 8.42
C ASP A 109 14.70 12.67 9.27
N SER A 110 13.89 11.79 9.83
CA SER A 110 13.20 12.08 11.08
C SER A 110 13.90 11.25 12.15
N LEU A 111 14.78 11.92 12.90
CA LEU A 111 15.21 11.47 14.22
C LEU A 111 13.94 11.25 15.06
N ILE A 112 13.51 9.99 15.14
CA ILE A 112 12.51 9.59 16.12
C ILE A 112 13.24 9.63 17.46
N ASP A 113 12.82 10.56 18.31
CA ASP A 113 13.30 10.71 19.67
C ASP A 113 12.97 9.45 20.48
N ASP A 114 13.99 8.63 20.77
CA ASP A 114 13.89 7.38 21.54
C ASP A 114 13.59 7.60 23.04
N SER A 115 13.41 8.86 23.47
CA SER A 115 13.25 9.26 24.88
C SER A 115 12.01 8.68 25.59
N ASP A 116 10.98 8.27 24.86
CA ASP A 116 9.74 7.72 25.46
C ASP A 116 9.88 6.27 25.96
N THR A 117 10.94 5.55 25.60
CA THR A 117 11.18 4.17 26.07
C THR A 117 11.64 4.10 27.52
N SER A 118 12.14 5.21 28.07
CA SER A 118 12.68 5.26 29.42
C SER A 118 11.61 5.23 30.53
N GLN A 119 10.32 5.39 30.19
CA GLN A 119 9.23 5.51 31.17
C GLN A 119 8.51 4.19 31.50
N LEU A 120 8.80 3.09 30.78
CA LEU A 120 8.17 1.80 31.07
C LEU A 120 8.90 1.09 32.22
N SER A 121 8.11 0.53 33.14
CA SER A 121 8.62 -0.31 34.24
C SER A 121 9.42 -1.50 33.70
N ASP A 122 10.45 -1.94 34.41
CA ASP A 122 11.31 -3.06 33.99
C ASP A 122 10.49 -4.33 33.71
N THR A 123 9.40 -4.55 34.46
CA THR A 123 8.48 -5.68 34.24
C THR A 123 7.76 -5.60 32.89
N SER A 124 7.39 -4.40 32.44
CA SER A 124 6.77 -4.18 31.13
C SER A 124 7.76 -4.34 29.99
N ARG A 125 9.05 -4.05 30.22
CA ARG A 125 10.12 -4.26 29.22
C ARG A 125 10.39 -5.75 28.98
N MET A 126 10.29 -6.57 30.03
CA MET A 126 10.48 -8.01 29.93
C MET A 126 9.24 -8.77 29.42
N GLN A 127 8.10 -8.10 29.28
CA GLN A 127 6.89 -8.73 28.74
C GLN A 127 7.12 -9.17 27.30
N ARG A 128 6.77 -10.43 27.02
CA ARG A 128 6.89 -11.01 25.68
C ARG A 128 5.55 -10.97 24.96
N PHE A 129 5.64 -10.82 23.64
CA PHE A 129 4.49 -10.81 22.76
C PHE A 129 4.70 -11.87 21.68
N PHE A 130 3.62 -12.58 21.35
CA PHE A 130 3.51 -13.29 20.09
C PHE A 130 2.93 -12.32 19.07
N THR A 131 3.73 -11.88 18.12
CA THR A 131 3.32 -10.86 17.16
C THR A 131 3.02 -11.51 15.82
N LEU A 132 1.86 -11.18 15.23
CA LEU A 132 1.51 -11.55 13.87
C LEU A 132 1.63 -10.32 12.98
N ASP A 133 2.55 -10.37 12.02
CA ASP A 133 2.78 -9.32 11.03
C ASP A 133 2.06 -9.69 9.74
N TYR A 134 0.94 -9.02 9.48
CA TYR A 134 0.09 -9.20 8.32
C TYR A 134 0.46 -8.14 7.28
N ASP A 135 0.92 -8.59 6.11
CA ASP A 135 1.34 -7.73 5.00
C ASP A 135 0.69 -8.23 3.70
N VAL A 136 -0.41 -7.58 3.31
CA VAL A 136 -1.17 -7.89 2.10
C VAL A 136 -1.38 -6.60 1.30
N ASP A 137 -0.80 -6.56 0.10
CA ASP A 137 -0.91 -5.46 -0.86
C ASP A 137 -0.57 -4.08 -0.25
N PHE A 138 -1.61 -3.32 0.11
CA PHE A 138 -1.51 -1.96 0.66
C PHE A 138 -1.91 -1.89 2.14
N THR A 139 -2.19 -3.04 2.75
CA THR A 139 -2.61 -3.15 4.16
C THR A 139 -1.55 -3.92 4.93
N ARG A 140 -0.87 -3.21 5.83
CA ARG A 140 0.01 -3.83 6.80
C ARG A 140 -0.51 -3.60 8.21
N ALA A 141 -0.58 -4.66 9.01
CA ALA A 141 -1.02 -4.60 10.40
C ALA A 141 -0.18 -5.55 11.25
N VAL A 142 0.18 -5.09 12.45
CA VAL A 142 0.87 -5.91 13.44
C VAL A 142 -0.11 -6.19 14.57
N PHE A 143 -0.34 -7.46 14.87
CA PHE A 143 -1.23 -7.90 15.93
C PHE A 143 -0.39 -8.44 17.10
N PRO A 144 -0.10 -7.62 18.14
CA PRO A 144 0.63 -8.07 19.31
C PRO A 144 -0.30 -8.86 20.25
N VAL A 145 0.05 -10.12 20.52
CA VAL A 145 -0.62 -10.97 21.51
C VAL A 145 0.24 -11.02 22.77
N PRO A 146 -0.18 -10.41 23.89
CA PRO A 146 0.56 -10.46 25.14
C PRO A 146 0.68 -11.90 25.64
N LEU A 147 1.90 -12.32 25.99
CA LEU A 147 2.14 -13.64 26.58
C LEU A 147 2.30 -13.50 28.09
N LEU A 148 1.56 -14.31 28.84
CA LEU A 148 1.68 -14.39 30.29
C LEU A 148 2.81 -15.34 30.66
N GLN A 149 3.75 -14.84 31.47
CA GLN A 149 4.81 -15.66 32.04
C GLN A 149 4.23 -16.54 33.14
N MET A 150 4.45 -17.84 33.02
CA MET A 150 4.07 -18.81 34.02
C MET A 150 5.36 -19.44 34.55
N ALA A 151 5.60 -19.29 35.85
CA ALA A 151 6.65 -20.03 36.53
C ALA A 151 6.16 -21.47 36.72
N THR A 152 6.97 -22.44 36.34
CA THR A 152 6.64 -23.85 36.55
C THR A 152 6.88 -24.16 38.04
N ALA A 153 5.89 -23.87 38.88
CA ALA A 153 5.91 -24.37 40.25
C ALA A 153 5.70 -25.89 40.22
N GLU A 154 6.52 -26.60 40.98
CA GLU A 154 6.50 -28.06 41.15
C GLU A 154 5.08 -28.63 41.32
N GLY A 155 4.89 -29.85 40.85
CA GLY A 155 3.60 -30.52 40.76
C GLY A 155 2.79 -30.61 42.06
N ASN A 156 1.48 -30.74 41.85
CA ASN A 156 0.39 -30.99 42.80
C ASN A 156 -0.28 -29.76 43.42
N ALA A 157 -1.29 -29.22 42.72
CA ALA A 157 -2.58 -28.93 43.34
C ALA A 157 -3.65 -28.76 42.25
N ALA A 158 -4.62 -29.66 42.26
CA ALA A 158 -5.95 -29.38 41.75
C ALA A 158 -6.58 -28.25 42.57
N ALA A 159 -7.49 -27.50 41.93
CA ALA A 159 -8.24 -26.35 42.45
C ALA A 159 -7.42 -25.05 42.56
N ASP A 160 -7.71 -24.06 41.71
CA ASP A 160 -8.76 -23.06 42.02
C ASP A 160 -8.83 -22.01 40.89
N SER A 161 -9.72 -22.21 39.92
CA SER A 161 -10.00 -21.23 38.86
C SER A 161 -11.12 -20.29 39.27
N ARG A 162 -10.91 -19.44 40.29
CA ARG A 162 -11.77 -18.28 40.57
C ARG A 162 -10.99 -17.18 41.27
N ARG A 163 -10.45 -16.23 40.51
CA ARG A 163 -10.40 -14.79 40.84
C ARG A 163 -9.58 -14.04 39.81
N LEU A 164 -10.26 -13.35 38.89
CA LEU A 164 -9.86 -12.00 38.51
C LEU A 164 -11.12 -11.15 38.33
N SER A 165 -11.00 -9.92 38.82
CA SER A 165 -12.03 -8.94 39.09
C SER A 165 -12.93 -8.63 37.90
N SER A 166 -14.22 -8.89 38.08
CA SER A 166 -15.29 -8.19 37.37
C SER A 166 -15.29 -6.73 37.84
N VAL A 167 -14.87 -5.83 36.96
CA VAL A 167 -15.16 -4.40 37.09
C VAL A 167 -16.65 -4.24 36.81
N VAL A 168 -17.35 -3.77 37.83
CA VAL A 168 -18.79 -3.55 37.90
C VAL A 168 -19.20 -2.55 36.82
N SER A 169 -19.97 -3.00 35.83
CA SER A 169 -20.85 -2.16 35.02
C SER A 169 -22.02 -1.71 35.90
N ALA A 170 -22.10 -0.41 36.17
CA ALA A 170 -23.26 0.20 36.81
C ALA A 170 -24.30 0.53 35.72
N ASP A 171 -25.38 -0.25 35.67
CA ASP A 171 -26.61 0.08 34.96
C ASP A 171 -27.75 0.09 35.99
N PRO A 172 -28.35 1.25 36.35
CA PRO A 172 -29.46 1.30 37.29
C PRO A 172 -30.78 1.37 36.51
N ARG A 173 -31.31 0.21 36.13
CA ARG A 173 -32.73 0.05 35.82
C ARG A 173 -33.31 -1.15 36.57
N GLN A 174 -33.40 -1.04 37.89
CA GLN A 174 -34.37 -1.83 38.65
C GLN A 174 -35.18 -0.95 39.61
N GLN A 175 -36.43 -0.82 39.19
CA GLN A 175 -37.64 -0.39 39.85
C GLN A 175 -37.78 -0.94 41.28
N PRO A 176 -38.02 -0.11 42.32
CA PRO A 176 -38.38 -0.61 43.64
C PRO A 176 -39.89 -0.83 43.73
N GLN A 177 -40.28 -2.07 44.00
CA GLN A 177 -41.65 -2.39 44.42
C GLN A 177 -41.87 -1.90 45.86
N CYS A 178 -42.96 -1.16 46.02
CA CYS A 178 -43.43 -0.57 47.26
C CYS A 178 -43.77 -1.65 48.29
N ALA A 179 -43.15 -1.59 49.47
CA ALA A 179 -43.72 -2.09 50.70
C ALA A 179 -44.05 -0.89 51.60
N ALA A 180 -45.33 -0.74 51.89
CA ALA A 180 -45.88 0.36 52.67
C ALA A 180 -45.41 0.31 54.13
N LEU A 181 -44.69 1.34 54.58
CA LEU A 181 -44.68 1.75 55.98
C LEU A 181 -45.31 3.14 56.09
N ARG A 182 -46.55 3.16 56.60
CA ARG A 182 -47.17 4.37 57.10
C ARG A 182 -46.47 4.74 58.40
N HIS A 183 -45.85 5.92 58.46
CA HIS A 183 -46.03 6.87 59.56
C HIS A 183 -45.26 8.18 59.30
N ASN A 184 -45.99 9.30 59.47
CA ASN A 184 -45.53 10.66 59.79
C ASN A 184 -44.54 11.34 58.84
N GLY A 185 -45.02 12.23 57.95
CA GLY A 185 -44.11 12.97 57.06
C GLY A 185 -44.74 14.08 56.21
N ALA A 186 -45.60 14.93 56.77
CA ALA A 186 -46.10 16.09 56.03
C ALA A 186 -45.06 17.23 55.94
N LYS A 187 -44.03 17.23 56.81
CA LYS A 187 -43.01 18.29 56.88
C LYS A 187 -41.73 17.99 56.07
N THR A 188 -41.47 16.72 55.73
CA THR A 188 -40.29 16.28 54.97
C THR A 188 -40.51 16.20 53.45
N ARG A 189 -41.76 16.32 52.99
CA ARG A 189 -42.10 16.21 51.56
C ARG A 189 -41.72 17.46 50.75
N ALA A 190 -41.89 18.64 51.34
CA ALA A 190 -41.51 19.91 50.70
C ALA A 190 -39.98 20.05 50.54
N GLU A 191 -39.20 19.62 51.54
CA GLU A 191 -37.73 19.63 51.46
C GLU A 191 -37.18 18.63 50.44
N ALA A 192 -37.81 17.44 50.32
CA ALA A 192 -37.44 16.46 49.30
C ALA A 192 -37.75 16.96 47.87
N ASP A 193 -38.86 17.67 47.68
CA ASP A 193 -39.23 18.23 46.38
C ASP A 193 -38.28 19.34 45.93
N ASP A 194 -37.78 20.17 46.85
CA ASP A 194 -36.80 21.21 46.52
C ASP A 194 -35.40 20.65 46.27
N ALA A 195 -35.00 19.59 46.98
CA ALA A 195 -33.76 18.85 46.67
C ALA A 195 -33.82 18.20 45.28
N ASN A 196 -34.95 17.61 44.91
CA ASN A 196 -35.17 17.01 43.59
C ASN A 196 -35.16 18.06 42.47
N LYS A 197 -35.76 19.25 42.69
CA LYS A 197 -35.69 20.37 41.73
C LYS A 197 -34.26 20.88 41.55
N ALA A 198 -33.50 21.01 42.63
CA ALA A 198 -32.09 21.42 42.56
C ALA A 198 -31.24 20.40 41.78
N GLN A 199 -31.51 19.10 41.98
CA GLN A 199 -30.84 18.03 41.23
C GLN A 199 -31.23 18.04 39.74
N LEU A 200 -32.51 18.25 39.42
CA LEU A 200 -32.96 18.40 38.03
C LEU A 200 -32.31 19.60 37.33
N ALA A 201 -32.19 20.75 38.02
CA ALA A 201 -31.52 21.91 37.48
C ALA A 201 -30.02 21.65 37.19
N ARG A 202 -29.33 20.94 38.08
CA ARG A 202 -27.93 20.50 37.86
C ARG A 202 -27.81 19.56 36.66
N LEU A 203 -28.71 18.60 36.53
CA LEU A 203 -28.69 17.66 35.41
C LEU A 203 -29.03 18.34 34.07
N GLN A 204 -29.86 19.38 34.09
CA GLN A 204 -30.15 20.18 32.89
C GLN A 204 -28.93 20.97 32.43
N THR A 205 -28.22 21.65 33.34
CA THR A 205 -27.01 22.40 32.98
C THR A 205 -25.88 21.49 32.50
N GLU A 206 -25.76 20.29 33.09
CA GLU A 206 -24.82 19.27 32.62
C GLU A 206 -25.20 18.74 31.24
N ASN A 207 -26.47 18.46 30.98
CA ASN A 207 -26.94 18.05 29.64
C ASN A 207 -26.66 19.12 28.59
N GLU A 208 -26.86 20.39 28.91
CA GLU A 208 -26.52 21.48 28.00
C GLU A 208 -25.02 21.55 27.73
N LYS A 209 -24.18 21.34 28.76
CA LYS A 209 -22.73 21.28 28.61
C LYS A 209 -22.33 20.13 27.69
N LEU A 210 -22.85 18.92 27.92
CA LEU A 210 -22.60 17.75 27.09
C LEU A 210 -23.08 17.95 25.65
N ARG A 211 -24.19 18.66 25.44
CA ARG A 211 -24.64 19.04 24.09
C ARG A 211 -23.63 19.94 23.38
N ARG A 212 -23.12 20.97 24.05
CA ARG A 212 -22.09 21.87 23.48
C ARG A 212 -20.80 21.11 23.16
N GLU A 213 -20.37 20.22 24.05
CA GLU A 213 -19.19 19.38 23.83
C GLU A 213 -19.39 18.41 22.65
N ASN A 214 -20.53 17.75 22.56
CA ASN A 214 -20.85 16.90 21.41
C ASN A 214 -20.91 17.67 20.09
N GLU A 215 -21.45 18.89 20.09
CA GLU A 215 -21.43 19.75 18.90
C GLU A 215 -20.00 20.17 18.51
N ALA A 216 -19.15 20.47 19.49
CA ALA A 216 -17.74 20.77 19.25
C ALA A 216 -16.99 19.57 18.67
N LEU A 217 -17.21 18.37 19.22
CA LEU A 217 -16.65 17.12 18.69
C LEU A 217 -17.13 16.82 17.27
N ALA A 218 -18.42 17.06 16.98
CA ALA A 218 -18.96 16.89 15.63
C ALA A 218 -18.33 17.87 14.61
N ARG A 219 -18.03 19.11 15.03
CA ARG A 219 -17.29 20.08 14.18
C ARG A 219 -15.86 19.62 13.94
N LEU A 220 -15.15 19.26 15.00
CA LEU A 220 -13.77 18.77 14.91
C LEU A 220 -13.67 17.51 14.02
N SER A 221 -14.60 16.58 14.17
CA SER A 221 -14.67 15.38 13.33
C SER A 221 -14.84 15.71 11.84
N ARG A 222 -15.71 16.68 11.50
CA ARG A 222 -15.87 17.16 10.12
C ARG A 222 -14.60 17.85 9.60
N GLU A 223 -13.94 18.67 10.41
CA GLU A 223 -12.69 19.33 10.03
C GLU A 223 -11.57 18.32 9.77
N LYS A 224 -11.41 17.31 10.64
CA LYS A 224 -10.43 16.24 10.46
C LYS A 224 -10.73 15.35 9.26
N MET A 225 -12.00 15.11 8.94
CA MET A 225 -12.39 14.43 7.70
C MET A 225 -11.96 15.22 6.46
N LEU A 226 -12.20 16.53 6.43
CA LEU A 226 -11.80 17.39 5.30
C LEU A 226 -10.28 17.52 5.19
N GLU A 227 -9.57 17.59 6.30
CA GLU A 227 -8.10 17.57 6.33
C GLU A 227 -7.57 16.26 5.74
N MET A 228 -8.14 15.12 6.13
CA MET A 228 -7.78 13.83 5.56
C MET A 228 -8.08 13.74 4.05
N GLN A 229 -9.22 14.29 3.61
CA GLN A 229 -9.55 14.33 2.19
C GLN A 229 -8.50 15.12 1.38
N ARG A 230 -8.05 16.28 1.89
CA ARG A 230 -6.99 17.07 1.26
C ARG A 230 -5.67 16.31 1.18
N LEU A 231 -5.28 15.62 2.26
CA LEU A 231 -4.05 14.81 2.26
C LEU A 231 -4.11 13.68 1.23
N CYS A 232 -5.28 13.03 1.06
CA CYS A 232 -5.47 12.02 0.04
C CYS A 232 -5.36 12.61 -1.39
N GLU A 233 -5.91 13.80 -1.63
CA GLU A 233 -5.79 14.49 -2.92
C GLU A 233 -4.34 14.86 -3.22
N ASP A 234 -3.61 15.40 -2.24
CA ASP A 234 -2.18 15.74 -2.38
C ASP A 234 -1.33 14.49 -2.65
N PHE A 235 -1.60 13.38 -1.96
CA PHE A 235 -0.90 12.12 -2.19
C PHE A 235 -1.16 11.60 -3.61
N GLN A 236 -2.41 11.63 -4.06
CA GLN A 236 -2.79 11.24 -5.42
C GLN A 236 -2.05 12.08 -6.47
N GLN A 237 -2.00 13.40 -6.30
CA GLN A 237 -1.27 14.29 -7.20
C GLN A 237 0.23 13.97 -7.26
N ARG A 238 0.85 13.62 -6.11
CA ARG A 238 2.26 13.23 -6.07
C ARG A 238 2.52 11.90 -6.78
N VAL A 239 1.63 10.93 -6.62
CA VAL A 239 1.70 9.64 -7.31
C VAL A 239 1.59 9.84 -8.82
N ASP A 240 0.60 10.61 -9.27
CA ASP A 240 0.40 10.92 -10.69
C ASP A 240 1.64 11.64 -11.26
N GLY A 241 2.16 12.64 -10.55
CA GLY A 241 3.39 13.33 -10.91
C GLY A 241 4.62 12.41 -11.02
N ALA A 242 4.78 11.46 -10.10
CA ALA A 242 5.86 10.47 -10.15
C ALA A 242 5.72 9.54 -11.37
N CYS A 243 4.51 9.05 -11.66
CA CYS A 243 4.23 8.25 -12.85
C CYS A 243 4.54 9.01 -14.15
N GLU A 244 4.22 10.31 -14.22
CA GLU A 244 4.55 11.13 -15.37
C GLU A 244 6.07 11.33 -15.55
N LEU A 245 6.80 11.54 -14.45
CA LEU A 245 8.26 11.63 -14.47
C LEU A 245 8.90 10.34 -14.98
N GLU A 246 8.44 9.18 -14.54
CA GLU A 246 8.93 7.89 -15.05
C GLU A 246 8.65 7.73 -16.54
N ARG A 247 7.45 8.09 -16.98
CA ARG A 247 7.08 8.07 -18.40
C ARG A 247 8.00 8.97 -19.23
N LEU A 248 8.31 10.18 -18.75
CA LEU A 248 9.23 11.10 -19.42
C LEU A 248 10.66 10.58 -19.42
N LYS A 249 11.14 10.01 -18.31
CA LYS A 249 12.46 9.37 -18.21
C LYS A 249 12.61 8.23 -19.22
N LYS A 250 11.58 7.40 -19.37
CA LYS A 250 11.54 6.33 -20.39
C LYS A 250 11.61 6.90 -21.81
N LYS A 251 10.82 7.93 -22.13
CA LYS A 251 10.89 8.62 -23.44
C LYS A 251 12.27 9.21 -23.71
N LEU A 252 12.87 9.87 -22.73
CA LEU A 252 14.19 10.47 -22.83
C LEU A 252 15.27 9.41 -23.06
N SER A 253 15.21 8.27 -22.36
CA SER A 253 16.12 7.15 -22.60
C SER A 253 15.98 6.57 -24.02
N GLY A 254 14.74 6.46 -24.53
CA GLY A 254 14.48 6.02 -25.91
C GLY A 254 15.00 7.00 -26.95
N LEU A 255 14.85 8.30 -26.73
CA LEU A 255 15.42 9.33 -27.62
C LEU A 255 16.95 9.30 -27.61
N ARG A 256 17.58 9.13 -26.44
CA ARG A 256 19.04 8.96 -26.34
C ARG A 256 19.53 7.72 -27.08
N ALA A 257 18.79 6.60 -27.02
CA ALA A 257 19.14 5.39 -27.76
C ALA A 257 19.06 5.62 -29.29
N ARG A 258 17.99 6.27 -29.76
CA ARG A 258 17.84 6.63 -31.19
C ARG A 258 18.93 7.59 -31.68
N LEU A 259 19.32 8.55 -30.85
CA LEU A 259 20.42 9.47 -31.17
C LEU A 259 21.74 8.71 -31.36
N ARG A 260 22.09 7.80 -30.44
CA ARG A 260 23.29 6.96 -30.59
C ARG A 260 23.26 6.06 -31.83
N GLN A 261 22.09 5.53 -32.16
CA GLN A 261 21.93 4.73 -33.39
C GLN A 261 22.17 5.57 -34.64
N ALA A 262 21.58 6.77 -34.72
CA ALA A 262 21.80 7.69 -35.84
C ALA A 262 23.27 8.14 -35.95
N GLU A 263 23.96 8.34 -34.83
CA GLU A 263 25.40 8.62 -34.79
C GLU A 263 26.21 7.43 -35.33
N ALA A 264 25.88 6.20 -34.94
CA ALA A 264 26.55 5.00 -35.44
C ALA A 264 26.32 4.78 -36.95
N GLU A 265 25.10 4.99 -37.45
CA GLU A 265 24.78 4.92 -38.88
C GLU A 265 25.55 5.97 -39.70
N ARG A 266 25.66 7.20 -39.16
CA ARG A 266 26.47 8.27 -39.76
C ARG A 266 27.95 7.87 -39.83
N ASP A 267 28.49 7.36 -38.73
CA ASP A 267 29.91 6.97 -38.66
C ASP A 267 30.22 5.77 -39.58
N GLU A 268 29.29 4.81 -39.70
CA GLU A 268 29.39 3.71 -40.66
C GLU A 268 29.36 4.21 -42.12
N ALA A 269 28.48 5.16 -42.44
CA ALA A 269 28.42 5.78 -43.76
C ALA A 269 29.73 6.51 -44.10
N HIS A 270 30.31 7.25 -43.15
CA HIS A 270 31.62 7.88 -43.31
C HIS A 270 32.74 6.85 -43.53
N ALA A 271 32.75 5.76 -42.77
CA ALA A 271 33.72 4.68 -42.94
C ALA A 271 33.58 3.98 -44.30
N ALA A 272 32.35 3.72 -44.76
CA ALA A 272 32.07 3.15 -46.07
C ALA A 272 32.56 4.06 -47.19
N PHE A 273 32.32 5.37 -47.08
CA PHE A 273 32.81 6.36 -48.02
C PHE A 273 34.35 6.40 -48.07
N ALA A 274 35.03 6.34 -46.92
CA ALA A 274 36.48 6.29 -46.85
C ALA A 274 37.05 5.03 -47.53
N ARG A 275 36.44 3.85 -47.32
CA ARG A 275 36.81 2.60 -47.99
C ARG A 275 36.64 2.69 -49.51
N LEU A 276 35.55 3.30 -49.99
CA LEU A 276 35.32 3.50 -51.41
C LEU A 276 36.36 4.42 -52.03
N LYS A 277 36.69 5.54 -51.34
CA LYS A 277 37.73 6.48 -51.78
C LYS A 277 39.10 5.81 -51.90
N GLN A 278 39.47 4.97 -50.93
CA GLN A 278 40.73 4.21 -50.99
C GLN A 278 40.75 3.24 -52.18
N ARG A 279 39.66 2.51 -52.43
CA ARG A 279 39.56 1.60 -53.59
C ARG A 279 39.69 2.33 -54.92
N ALA A 280 39.08 3.52 -55.05
CA ALA A 280 39.19 4.34 -56.25
C ALA A 280 40.62 4.82 -56.52
N LEU A 281 41.41 5.11 -55.48
CA LEU A 281 42.82 5.48 -55.62
C LEU A 281 43.71 4.29 -56.00
N VAL A 282 43.42 3.09 -55.48
CA VAL A 282 44.23 1.87 -55.75
C VAL A 282 43.94 1.27 -57.14
N CYS A 283 42.72 1.37 -57.66
CA CYS A 283 42.36 0.92 -59.02
C CYS A 283 42.61 1.97 -60.12
N GLY A 284 43.35 3.04 -59.83
CA GLY A 284 43.74 4.07 -60.79
C GLY A 284 44.83 3.65 -61.78
N GLU A 285 45.28 2.38 -61.78
CA GLU A 285 46.25 1.88 -62.75
C GLU A 285 45.58 1.35 -64.03
N LYS A 286 45.78 2.12 -65.11
CA LYS A 286 45.74 1.68 -66.53
C LYS A 286 44.37 1.47 -67.15
N VAL A 287 43.46 2.44 -67.04
CA VAL A 287 42.54 2.68 -68.16
C VAL A 287 43.35 3.34 -69.28
N LYS A 288 43.93 2.49 -70.14
CA LYS A 288 44.49 2.89 -71.44
C LYS A 288 43.49 3.82 -72.12
N ARG A 289 43.89 5.07 -72.30
CA ARG A 289 43.20 6.06 -73.15
C ARG A 289 42.96 5.43 -74.54
N ARG A 290 41.78 4.87 -74.78
CA ARG A 290 41.23 4.79 -76.13
C ARG A 290 40.66 6.17 -76.44
N SER A 291 41.54 7.01 -76.97
CA SER A 291 41.18 8.05 -77.91
C SER A 291 40.38 7.41 -79.04
N ARG A 292 39.14 7.84 -79.24
CA ARG A 292 38.56 8.12 -80.55
C ARG A 292 37.22 8.83 -80.32
N PHE A 293 37.16 10.03 -80.88
CA PHE A 293 35.93 10.65 -81.38
C PHE A 293 34.91 9.60 -81.81
N ASP A 294 33.69 9.70 -81.29
CA ASP A 294 32.47 9.61 -82.10
C ASP A 294 31.27 9.99 -81.23
N THR A 295 30.84 11.22 -81.44
CA THR A 295 29.58 11.80 -81.01
C THR A 295 28.45 11.18 -81.84
N PRO A 296 27.35 10.68 -81.24
CA PRO A 296 26.07 10.69 -81.91
C PRO A 296 25.22 11.86 -81.43
N SER A 297 24.77 12.61 -82.44
CA SER A 297 23.90 13.79 -82.43
C SER A 297 22.53 13.55 -81.77
N PRO A 298 21.89 14.57 -81.17
CA PRO A 298 20.51 14.50 -80.70
C PRO A 298 19.52 14.65 -81.88
N VAL A 299 18.59 13.69 -82.05
CA VAL A 299 17.49 13.81 -83.00
C VAL A 299 16.20 14.20 -82.26
N PRO A 300 15.47 15.26 -82.70
CA PRO A 300 14.18 15.64 -82.16
C PRO A 300 13.01 15.20 -83.07
N ARG A 301 12.06 14.41 -82.57
CA ARG A 301 10.69 14.26 -83.14
C ARG A 301 9.71 13.86 -82.03
N ARG A 302 8.86 14.79 -81.55
CA ARG A 302 7.46 15.04 -81.98
C ARG A 302 6.52 13.81 -82.02
N SER A 303 5.72 13.71 -80.95
CA SER A 303 4.24 13.56 -80.91
C SER A 303 3.53 12.38 -81.58
N SER A 304 2.81 11.59 -80.78
CA SER A 304 1.37 11.25 -80.94
C SER A 304 0.88 10.61 -79.61
N SER A 305 -0.05 11.21 -78.86
CA SER A 305 -1.52 11.24 -79.02
C SER A 305 -2.24 10.00 -78.48
N ARG A 306 -2.99 10.22 -77.39
CA ARG A 306 -4.15 9.44 -76.86
C ARG A 306 -3.74 8.10 -76.21
N ARG A 307 -4.20 7.73 -75.02
CA ARG A 307 -5.60 7.60 -74.59
C ARG A 307 -5.67 7.35 -73.07
N LEU A 308 -6.70 7.95 -72.44
CA LEU A 308 -7.62 7.36 -71.44
C LEU A 308 -7.11 6.84 -70.08
N GLY A 309 -7.87 7.20 -69.03
CA GLY A 309 -7.96 6.49 -67.75
C GLY A 309 -7.16 7.18 -66.65
N ASP A 310 -7.71 8.11 -65.88
CA ASP A 310 -8.77 7.89 -64.88
C ASP A 310 -8.60 6.57 -64.15
N SER A 311 -7.99 6.62 -62.95
CA SER A 311 -8.39 5.80 -61.80
C SER A 311 -7.59 6.12 -60.53
N PRO A 312 -8.17 5.84 -59.34
CA PRO A 312 -8.15 6.74 -58.19
C PRO A 312 -7.41 6.14 -56.98
N ALA A 313 -7.36 6.90 -55.87
CA ALA A 313 -7.13 6.34 -54.55
C ALA A 313 -8.10 5.18 -54.25
N PRO A 314 -7.74 4.26 -53.34
CA PRO A 314 -8.70 4.03 -52.25
C PRO A 314 -8.09 3.72 -50.87
N ARG A 315 -8.91 4.09 -49.88
CA ARG A 315 -8.95 3.60 -48.51
C ARG A 315 -9.27 2.10 -48.44
N GLY A 316 -8.60 1.40 -47.52
CA GLY A 316 -9.26 0.67 -46.44
C GLY A 316 -9.77 -0.77 -46.67
N ARG A 317 -9.72 -1.49 -45.53
CA ARG A 317 -10.58 -2.61 -45.08
C ARG A 317 -10.18 -4.08 -45.37
N THR A 318 -9.82 -4.73 -44.25
CA THR A 318 -10.34 -6.01 -43.68
C THR A 318 -10.09 -7.37 -44.33
N GLY A 319 -9.55 -8.27 -43.50
CA GLY A 319 -9.84 -9.73 -43.46
C GLY A 319 -9.07 -10.56 -44.48
N GLY A 320 -8.53 -11.75 -44.20
CA GLY A 320 -8.59 -12.64 -43.05
C GLY A 320 -8.12 -14.04 -43.51
N ARG A 321 -7.84 -14.91 -42.53
CA ARG A 321 -7.77 -16.39 -42.59
C ARG A 321 -6.57 -17.11 -43.23
N GLN A 322 -6.01 -18.02 -42.40
CA GLN A 322 -5.61 -19.43 -42.63
C GLN A 322 -4.50 -19.69 -43.68
N GLY A 323 -3.51 -20.55 -43.49
CA GLY A 323 -3.21 -21.59 -42.51
C GLY A 323 -2.04 -22.45 -43.07
N GLY A 324 -1.49 -23.36 -42.27
CA GLY A 324 -0.53 -24.40 -42.69
C GLY A 324 0.92 -24.11 -42.27
N ARG A 325 1.44 -24.66 -41.15
CA ARG A 325 1.93 -26.03 -40.89
C ARG A 325 3.24 -26.41 -41.62
N SER A 326 4.33 -26.47 -40.84
CA SER A 326 5.41 -27.48 -40.86
C SER A 326 6.18 -27.31 -39.53
N ALA A 327 6.03 -28.15 -38.50
CA ALA A 327 6.37 -29.58 -38.34
C ALA A 327 7.86 -29.83 -38.01
N THR A 328 8.13 -29.94 -36.70
CA THR A 328 9.01 -30.90 -35.99
C THR A 328 8.63 -30.73 -34.49
N GLU A 329 7.81 -31.56 -33.85
CA GLU A 329 8.10 -32.94 -33.38
C GLU A 329 9.38 -32.97 -32.53
N LEU A 330 9.35 -33.20 -31.21
CA LEU A 330 8.98 -34.45 -30.52
C LEU A 330 8.51 -34.17 -29.06
N ARG A 331 7.31 -34.64 -28.70
CA ARG A 331 6.98 -35.77 -27.78
C ARG A 331 6.88 -35.41 -26.28
N LEU A 332 5.65 -35.40 -25.73
CA LEU A 332 4.87 -36.52 -25.09
C LEU A 332 5.39 -36.78 -23.65
N ARG A 333 4.58 -36.86 -22.59
CA ARG A 333 3.25 -37.48 -22.34
C ARG A 333 2.50 -36.67 -21.26
N SER A 334 1.19 -36.37 -21.37
CA SER A 334 0.01 -37.25 -21.15
C SER A 334 -0.01 -37.81 -19.72
N LEU A 335 -1.03 -37.57 -18.88
CA LEU A 335 -2.42 -38.06 -18.89
C LEU A 335 -3.10 -37.43 -17.63
N SER A 336 -4.40 -37.26 -17.43
CA SER A 336 -5.63 -37.37 -18.22
C SER A 336 -6.79 -37.12 -17.23
N HIS A 337 -7.87 -36.48 -17.71
CA HIS A 337 -9.31 -36.74 -17.45
C HIS A 337 -9.84 -36.98 -16.00
N ALA A 338 -11.02 -36.50 -15.59
CA ALA A 338 -12.26 -36.32 -16.35
C ALA A 338 -13.29 -35.43 -15.61
N ARG A 339 -14.19 -34.84 -16.42
CA ARG A 339 -15.66 -34.65 -16.23
C ARG A 339 -16.15 -33.81 -15.03
N GLY A 340 -17.06 -32.85 -15.20
CA GLY A 340 -17.85 -32.48 -16.38
C GLY A 340 -19.08 -31.63 -15.99
N GLY A 341 -19.70 -31.00 -16.99
CA GLY A 341 -21.03 -30.38 -16.96
C GLY A 341 -21.06 -28.95 -16.39
N GLY A 342 -21.51 -27.88 -17.06
CA GLY A 342 -22.33 -27.75 -18.26
C GLY A 342 -23.63 -27.02 -17.89
N ALA A 343 -23.72 -25.71 -18.15
CA ALA A 343 -24.99 -24.99 -18.29
C ALA A 343 -24.76 -23.63 -18.96
N THR A 344 -25.28 -23.49 -20.17
CA THR A 344 -25.39 -22.26 -20.95
C THR A 344 -26.71 -21.56 -20.60
N LEU A 345 -26.71 -20.24 -20.39
CA LEU A 345 -27.94 -19.44 -20.35
C LEU A 345 -27.80 -18.15 -21.18
N THR A 346 -28.77 -18.00 -22.07
CA THR A 346 -28.94 -17.00 -23.12
C THR A 346 -29.71 -15.76 -22.64
N LYS A 347 -29.36 -14.60 -23.21
CA LYS A 347 -30.12 -13.34 -23.19
C LYS A 347 -31.52 -13.47 -23.81
N LYS A 348 -32.56 -12.88 -23.19
CA LYS A 348 -33.38 -11.75 -23.72
C LYS A 348 -34.66 -11.45 -22.90
N ARG A 349 -34.80 -10.16 -22.55
CA ARG A 349 -35.96 -9.23 -22.67
C ARG A 349 -37.28 -9.43 -21.87
N LEU A 350 -37.69 -8.27 -21.30
CA LEU A 350 -38.95 -7.50 -21.50
C LEU A 350 -39.96 -7.38 -20.33
N TRP A 351 -40.48 -6.14 -20.20
CA TRP A 351 -41.57 -5.59 -19.34
C TRP A 351 -41.17 -5.24 -17.90
N GLY A 352 -41.55 -4.12 -17.27
CA GLY A 352 -42.41 -2.97 -17.55
C GLY A 352 -42.39 -2.10 -16.27
N ASP A 353 -42.12 -0.80 -16.35
CA ASP A 353 -43.07 0.32 -16.34
C ASP A 353 -43.92 0.50 -15.05
N GLY A 354 -43.87 1.73 -14.53
CA GLY A 354 -44.63 2.23 -13.37
C GLY A 354 -43.70 3.00 -12.40
N GLY A 355 -43.64 4.32 -12.32
CA GLY A 355 -44.50 5.37 -12.84
C GLY A 355 -44.83 6.36 -11.71
N SER A 356 -44.46 7.64 -11.90
CA SER A 356 -44.90 8.84 -11.15
C SER A 356 -44.26 9.06 -9.76
N SER A 357 -43.78 10.24 -9.35
CA SER A 357 -44.10 11.65 -9.69
C SER A 357 -42.84 12.53 -9.69
N ARG A 358 -42.50 13.30 -10.73
CA ARG A 358 -42.98 14.66 -11.11
C ARG A 358 -42.79 15.75 -10.04
N CYS A 359 -41.86 16.68 -10.35
CA CYS A 359 -41.95 18.17 -10.40
C CYS A 359 -40.61 18.65 -11.03
N SER A 360 -40.49 18.97 -12.32
CA SER A 360 -40.82 20.26 -13.01
C SER A 360 -40.16 21.46 -12.32
N SER A 361 -39.10 22.08 -12.85
CA SER A 361 -39.03 23.04 -13.98
C SER A 361 -37.60 23.04 -14.59
N ALA A 362 -37.32 23.12 -15.90
CA ALA A 362 -37.66 24.05 -16.99
C ALA A 362 -37.01 25.45 -16.87
N PHE A 363 -36.47 25.93 -18.01
CA PHE A 363 -35.60 27.11 -18.29
C PHE A 363 -34.09 26.80 -18.21
N GLY A 364 -33.22 27.03 -19.21
CA GLY A 364 -33.35 27.72 -20.49
C GLY A 364 -32.33 28.87 -20.60
N SER A 365 -31.32 28.72 -21.47
CA SER A 365 -30.47 29.78 -22.09
C SER A 365 -29.48 30.55 -21.18
N GLN A 366 -28.16 30.53 -21.43
CA GLN A 366 -27.35 31.30 -22.40
C GLN A 366 -26.77 32.63 -21.85
N CYS A 367 -25.49 32.86 -22.19
CA CYS A 367 -24.74 34.13 -22.27
C CYS A 367 -24.05 34.73 -21.02
N SER A 368 -22.71 34.65 -21.06
CA SER A 368 -21.71 35.73 -20.99
C SER A 368 -22.05 37.05 -20.26
N SER A 369 -21.20 37.47 -19.31
CA SER A 369 -20.45 38.75 -19.40
C SER A 369 -19.55 39.02 -18.17
N ARG A 370 -18.29 39.37 -18.46
CA ARG A 370 -17.50 40.53 -18.00
C ARG A 370 -17.62 41.04 -16.54
N ASN A 371 -16.43 41.16 -15.92
CA ASN A 371 -15.83 42.29 -15.19
C ASN A 371 -15.17 41.79 -13.89
N SER A 372 -13.84 41.72 -13.81
CA SER A 372 -12.85 42.81 -13.64
C SER A 372 -12.64 43.19 -12.18
N CYS A 373 -11.39 43.56 -11.86
CA CYS A 373 -10.81 43.93 -10.56
C CYS A 373 -10.20 42.70 -9.83
N GLU A 374 -8.92 42.63 -9.50
CA GLU A 374 -7.89 43.67 -9.39
C GLU A 374 -6.50 43.04 -9.53
N ARG A 375 -5.72 43.61 -10.45
CA ARG A 375 -4.26 43.52 -10.51
C ARG A 375 -3.71 44.32 -9.33
N LEU A 376 -3.10 43.66 -8.36
CA LEU A 376 -2.11 44.29 -7.48
C LEU A 376 -0.73 43.71 -7.78
N TYR A 377 0.03 44.53 -8.48
CA TYR A 377 1.48 44.50 -8.57
C TYR A 377 2.11 44.21 -7.20
N ARG A 378 3.06 43.27 -7.13
CA ARG A 378 4.42 43.50 -6.59
C ARG A 378 5.36 42.38 -7.05
N THR A 379 6.14 42.68 -8.09
CA THR A 379 7.49 42.14 -8.25
C THR A 379 8.41 42.74 -7.17
N PRO A 380 9.41 41.98 -6.73
CA PRO A 380 10.75 42.54 -6.66
C PRO A 380 11.74 41.68 -7.45
N THR A 381 12.22 42.23 -8.56
CA THR A 381 13.51 41.90 -9.16
C THR A 381 14.58 42.82 -8.58
N ALA A 382 15.62 42.24 -7.98
CA ALA A 382 17.01 42.72 -7.83
C ALA A 382 17.66 41.91 -6.69
N SER A 383 18.93 41.51 -6.68
CA SER A 383 20.07 41.61 -7.59
C SER A 383 21.25 40.93 -6.87
N SER A 384 22.13 40.28 -7.63
CA SER A 384 23.59 40.18 -7.42
C SER A 384 24.17 39.58 -6.13
N ARG A 385 24.87 38.45 -6.29
CA ARG A 385 26.31 38.26 -5.98
C ARG A 385 26.69 36.82 -6.36
N MET A 386 27.36 36.62 -7.49
CA MET A 386 28.82 36.58 -7.56
C MET A 386 29.42 35.51 -6.64
N HIS A 387 29.54 34.27 -7.12
CA HIS A 387 30.67 33.44 -6.75
C HIS A 387 31.29 32.77 -7.97
N GLN A 388 32.58 33.05 -8.07
CA GLN A 388 33.56 32.68 -9.07
C GLN A 388 33.53 31.21 -9.47
N ARG A 389 33.69 31.00 -10.78
CA ARG A 389 34.34 29.82 -11.32
C ARG A 389 35.81 29.88 -10.96
N GLU A 390 36.28 28.92 -10.19
CA GLU A 390 37.67 28.51 -10.18
C GLU A 390 37.74 27.00 -10.42
N SER A 391 38.08 26.62 -11.64
CA SER A 391 38.94 25.47 -11.91
C SER A 391 40.36 26.04 -12.01
N PRO A 392 41.42 25.38 -11.51
CA PRO A 392 42.03 24.32 -12.32
C PRO A 392 42.85 23.24 -11.55
N VAL A 393 43.40 22.35 -12.37
CA VAL A 393 44.70 21.66 -12.25
C VAL A 393 44.66 20.17 -11.92
N HIS A 394 45.33 19.49 -12.83
CA HIS A 394 45.54 18.09 -13.06
C HIS A 394 46.90 17.70 -12.43
N VAL A 395 47.09 16.38 -12.22
CA VAL A 395 48.39 15.64 -12.14
C VAL A 395 49.05 15.48 -10.74
N PRO A 396 49.78 14.38 -10.40
CA PRO A 396 49.81 13.00 -10.90
C PRO A 396 49.61 11.89 -9.81
N ARG A 397 49.40 10.68 -10.35
CA ARG A 397 49.65 9.37 -9.74
C ARG A 397 51.03 9.27 -9.05
N ARG A 398 51.07 8.65 -7.87
CA ARG A 398 52.23 7.85 -7.42
C ARG A 398 51.77 6.43 -7.11
N ALA A 399 52.36 5.49 -7.83
CA ALA A 399 52.35 4.08 -7.49
C ALA A 399 53.20 3.86 -6.23
N VAL A 400 52.76 2.95 -5.36
CA VAL A 400 53.61 2.31 -4.36
C VAL A 400 53.59 0.83 -4.68
N PHE A 401 54.73 0.33 -5.15
CA PHE A 401 55.11 -1.07 -5.04
C PHE A 401 56.12 -1.17 -3.90
N ARG A 402 55.72 -1.81 -2.80
CA ARG A 402 56.37 -2.99 -2.22
C ARG A 402 55.53 -3.52 -1.09
#